data_AF-A0A957S5Z9-F1
#
_entry.id   AF-A0A957S5Z9-F1
#
_cell.length_a   1.000
_cell.length_b   1.000
_cell.length_c   1.000
_cell.angle_alpha   90.00
_cell.angle_beta   90.00
_cell.angle_gamma   90.00
#
_symmetry.space_group_name_H-M   'P 1'
#
loop_
_entity.id
_entity.type
_entity.pdbx_description
1 polymer ?
#
loop_
_entity_poly.entity_id
_entity_poly.type
_entity_poly.pdbx_seq_one_letter_code
_entity_poly.pdbx_strand_id
1 'polypeptide(L)'
;MSYLDQLTALGDDPRELEQLYRRADAAGDRDAFSAAIDERHRAAPDHLLYAAWYHRLHASAGDAKRTLIAWGWLIPLALLNALLFWGLSAERFAIWLLPNHPDWSGQFAPALALLVAPLSALIVFAYVTAVLRRGGRERLLISLCLLLAVGYVLWSYRLIGTRPFQEQYLALMLLHLPLLTWAALGLAALRHHGEPPDRLSFLHKSLELIITMGLFLIAGGLFVAVTFALFAALDVEIPSLWQRLLIAGGGGLIPVLAMPLVYDPTTPPAAQSFDDGVGKLLTTLMRLLLPLTLLLLLVYVAFIPFNFSEPFKNREVLVTFNAMLFAVVALLVGATPRHSGELSPRLHRWLRGAICAVAALALLVSLYALAAILYRTADDRLTPNRIAFIGWNLINIALLALLLVQQWRSKGEWLAALQRTFGRGMVAYALWTVAIILLLPWGFRLDQGNITALPPSIQRLVVTQPAPLLLKCRGRDPIYLLDDGRKRWIEDIATFEAQGYEWRDVSLVACAELRAIPSGIPIPADAGPIPEP
;
A
#
# COMPACT_ATOMS: atom_id res chain seq x y z
N MET A 1 50.64 -2.59 26.53
CA MET A 1 51.58 -2.32 25.42
C MET A 1 50.83 -1.57 24.35
N SER A 2 51.41 -0.52 23.75
CA SER A 2 50.78 0.20 22.65
C SER A 2 50.55 -0.74 21.46
N TYR A 3 49.50 -0.51 20.67
CA TYR A 3 49.32 -1.22 19.40
C TYR A 3 50.50 -0.97 18.45
N LEU A 4 51.16 0.19 18.55
CA LEU A 4 52.37 0.50 17.79
C LEU A 4 53.54 -0.42 18.17
N ASP A 5 53.73 -0.69 19.46
CA ASP A 5 54.79 -1.60 19.96
C ASP A 5 54.52 -3.04 19.51
N GLN A 6 53.26 -3.47 19.60
CA GLN A 6 52.84 -4.80 19.19
C GLN A 6 53.02 -4.99 17.67
N LEU A 7 52.58 -4.01 16.86
CA LEU A 7 52.78 -4.04 15.40
C LEU A 7 54.26 -4.04 15.00
N THR A 8 55.12 -3.41 15.80
CA THR A 8 56.57 -3.39 15.56
C THR A 8 57.21 -4.77 15.84
N ALA A 9 56.72 -5.48 16.85
CA ALA A 9 57.19 -6.83 17.20
C ALA A 9 56.67 -7.93 16.25
N LEU A 10 55.53 -7.69 15.59
CA LEU A 10 54.83 -8.68 14.75
C LEU A 10 55.49 -8.98 13.38
N GLY A 11 56.35 -8.09 12.87
CA GLY A 11 57.00 -8.26 11.57
C GLY A 11 56.00 -8.44 10.40
N ASP A 12 56.28 -9.43 9.54
CA ASP A 12 55.53 -9.77 8.32
C ASP A 12 54.43 -10.84 8.52
N ASP A 13 54.07 -11.22 9.75
CA ASP A 13 53.08 -12.28 9.97
C ASP A 13 51.63 -11.77 9.80
N PRO A 14 50.92 -12.15 8.70
CA PRO A 14 49.56 -11.67 8.46
C PRO A 14 48.54 -12.28 9.43
N ARG A 15 48.81 -13.46 10.00
CA ARG A 15 47.88 -14.17 10.88
C ARG A 15 47.85 -13.53 12.25
N GLU A 16 49.00 -13.20 12.80
CA GLU A 16 49.06 -12.51 14.09
C GLU A 16 48.48 -11.10 13.99
N LEU A 17 48.68 -10.41 12.87
CA LEU A 17 48.17 -9.06 12.69
C LEU A 17 46.63 -9.02 12.59
N GLU A 18 46.03 -10.02 11.95
CA GLU A 18 44.57 -10.23 11.98
C GLU A 18 44.06 -10.58 13.39
N GLN A 19 44.81 -11.37 14.17
CA GLN A 19 44.43 -11.66 15.57
C GLN A 19 44.54 -10.43 16.47
N LEU A 20 45.54 -9.56 16.24
CA LEU A 20 45.69 -8.31 16.95
C LEU A 20 44.52 -7.37 16.63
N TYR A 21 44.15 -7.26 15.36
CA TYR A 21 42.96 -6.51 14.94
C TYR A 21 41.68 -7.03 15.60
N ARG A 22 41.43 -8.35 15.59
CA ARG A 22 40.23 -8.92 16.22
C ARG A 22 40.16 -8.65 17.72
N ARG A 23 41.31 -8.63 18.39
CA ARG A 23 41.39 -8.24 19.81
C ARG A 23 41.08 -6.76 20.00
N ALA A 24 41.61 -5.89 19.15
CA ALA A 24 41.30 -4.46 19.18
C ALA A 24 39.81 -4.19 18.90
N ASP A 25 39.22 -4.87 17.93
CA ASP A 25 37.80 -4.76 17.57
C ASP A 25 36.88 -5.26 18.70
N ALA A 26 37.21 -6.40 19.31
CA ALA A 26 36.48 -6.92 20.47
C ALA A 26 36.59 -6.00 21.71
N ALA A 27 37.66 -5.22 21.82
CA ALA A 27 37.87 -4.24 22.89
C ALA A 27 37.29 -2.85 22.58
N GLY A 28 36.81 -2.60 21.36
CA GLY A 28 36.34 -1.28 20.92
C GLY A 28 37.45 -0.28 20.56
N ASP A 29 38.71 -0.71 20.50
CA ASP A 29 39.90 0.12 20.26
C ASP A 29 40.29 0.22 18.78
N ARG A 30 39.31 0.11 17.88
CA ARG A 30 39.56 0.03 16.43
C ARG A 30 40.27 1.28 15.89
N ASP A 31 39.95 2.45 16.42
CA ASP A 31 40.57 3.73 16.03
C ASP A 31 42.04 3.80 16.44
N ALA A 32 42.38 3.30 17.64
CA ALA A 32 43.75 3.26 18.13
C ALA A 32 44.60 2.26 17.31
N PHE A 33 44.02 1.12 16.92
CA PHE A 33 44.68 0.18 16.00
C PHE A 33 44.88 0.79 14.61
N SER A 34 43.88 1.50 14.09
CA SER A 34 43.98 2.17 12.79
C SER A 34 45.06 3.24 12.78
N ALA A 35 45.14 4.08 13.82
CA ALA A 35 46.18 5.09 13.94
C ALA A 35 47.59 4.47 13.97
N ALA A 36 47.75 3.32 14.64
CA ALA A 36 49.02 2.61 14.69
C ALA A 36 49.42 2.00 13.33
N ILE A 37 48.46 1.50 12.54
CA ILE A 37 48.69 1.06 11.16
C ILE A 37 49.08 2.23 10.26
N ASP A 38 48.45 3.40 10.41
CA ASP A 38 48.77 4.59 9.61
C ASP A 38 50.20 5.08 9.85
N GLU A 39 50.64 5.02 11.10
CA GLU A 39 51.99 5.40 11.49
C GLU A 39 53.03 4.39 10.97
N ARG A 40 52.73 3.08 11.04
CA ARG A 40 53.61 2.05 10.46
C ARG A 40 53.68 2.11 8.93
N HIS A 41 52.57 2.39 8.26
CA HIS A 41 52.55 2.58 6.82
C HIS A 41 53.37 3.82 6.39
N ARG A 42 53.30 4.92 7.16
CA ARG A 42 54.14 6.11 6.93
C ARG A 42 55.63 5.84 7.16
N ALA A 43 55.97 5.04 8.18
CA ALA A 43 57.35 4.71 8.50
C ALA A 43 57.97 3.67 7.55
N ALA A 44 57.16 2.77 6.98
CA ALA A 44 57.58 1.72 6.06
C ALA A 44 56.61 1.61 4.86
N PRO A 45 56.68 2.56 3.90
CA PRO A 45 55.73 2.62 2.78
C PRO A 45 55.79 1.40 1.85
N ASP A 46 56.94 0.75 1.74
CA ASP A 46 57.16 -0.42 0.87
C ASP A 46 56.65 -1.74 1.48
N HIS A 47 56.19 -1.72 2.73
CA HIS A 47 55.75 -2.90 3.45
C HIS A 47 54.31 -3.28 3.07
N LEU A 48 54.17 -4.24 2.15
CA LEU A 48 52.89 -4.63 1.53
C LEU A 48 51.79 -4.99 2.54
N LEU A 49 52.12 -5.64 3.66
CA LEU A 49 51.14 -6.00 4.68
C LEU A 49 50.49 -4.78 5.35
N TYR A 50 51.29 -3.77 5.73
CA TYR A 50 50.77 -2.53 6.30
C TYR A 50 50.04 -1.69 5.26
N ALA A 51 50.50 -1.67 4.00
CA ALA A 51 49.78 -1.01 2.92
C ALA A 51 48.40 -1.64 2.67
N ALA A 52 48.31 -2.97 2.64
CA ALA A 52 47.05 -3.69 2.49
C ALA A 52 46.08 -3.39 3.65
N TRP A 53 46.59 -3.31 4.88
CA TRP A 53 45.79 -2.97 6.05
C TRP A 53 45.39 -1.49 6.12
N TYR A 54 46.29 -0.59 5.73
CA TYR A 54 45.99 0.83 5.56
C TYR A 54 44.82 1.00 4.60
N HIS A 55 44.90 0.40 3.41
CA HIS A 55 43.82 0.43 2.44
C HIS A 55 42.57 -0.29 2.93
N ARG A 56 42.66 -1.44 3.62
CA ARG A 56 41.49 -2.13 4.19
C ARG A 56 40.76 -1.27 5.23
N LEU A 57 41.49 -0.66 6.15
CA LEU A 57 40.93 0.16 7.23
C LEU A 57 40.40 1.49 6.69
N HIS A 58 41.08 2.09 5.71
CA HIS A 58 40.64 3.33 5.06
C HIS A 58 39.51 3.11 4.05
N ALA A 59 39.46 1.96 3.38
CA ALA A 59 38.31 1.55 2.56
C ALA A 59 37.11 1.22 3.46
N SER A 60 37.32 0.51 4.58
CA SER A 60 36.27 0.26 5.58
C SER A 60 35.78 1.55 6.24
N ALA A 61 36.67 2.53 6.47
CA ALA A 61 36.30 3.86 6.96
C ALA A 61 35.68 4.75 5.88
N GLY A 62 35.97 4.47 4.60
CA GLY A 62 35.34 5.09 3.42
C GLY A 62 33.92 4.57 3.19
N ASP A 63 33.70 3.27 3.37
CA ASP A 63 32.37 2.64 3.31
C ASP A 63 31.53 2.91 4.58
N ALA A 64 32.17 3.06 5.74
CA ALA A 64 31.52 3.53 6.96
C ALA A 64 31.25 5.05 6.99
N LYS A 65 31.78 5.81 6.03
CA LYS A 65 31.54 7.25 5.90
C LYS A 65 30.17 7.50 5.25
N ARG A 66 29.16 7.36 6.12
CA ARG A 66 27.93 8.17 6.23
C ARG A 66 27.18 8.36 4.91
N THR A 67 25.98 7.78 4.85
CA THR A 67 24.84 8.42 4.19
C THR A 67 24.83 9.91 4.57
N LEU A 68 25.37 10.76 3.70
CA LEU A 68 25.51 12.19 3.93
C LEU A 68 24.13 12.80 3.69
N ILE A 69 23.26 12.64 4.68
CA ILE A 69 21.92 13.22 4.68
C ILE A 69 22.11 14.74 4.57
N ALA A 70 21.61 15.32 3.49
CA ALA A 70 21.63 16.75 3.27
C ALA A 70 20.64 17.48 4.18
N TRP A 71 20.95 17.58 5.48
CA TRP A 71 20.10 18.17 6.52
C TRP A 71 19.62 19.59 6.19
N GLY A 72 20.46 20.38 5.52
CA GLY A 72 20.12 21.74 5.08
C GLY A 72 18.96 21.80 4.09
N TRP A 73 18.72 20.75 3.31
CA TRP A 73 17.53 20.63 2.47
C TRP A 73 16.41 19.83 3.15
N LEU A 74 16.78 18.82 3.94
CA LEU A 74 15.82 17.91 4.55
C LEU A 74 14.88 18.62 5.53
N ILE A 75 15.43 19.37 6.49
CA ILE A 75 14.63 19.99 7.55
C ILE A 75 13.65 21.02 6.97
N PRO A 76 14.05 21.97 6.12
CA PRO A 76 13.10 22.93 5.53
C PRO A 76 12.01 22.26 4.70
N LEU A 77 12.34 21.21 3.94
CA LEU A 77 11.37 20.47 3.14
C LEU A 77 10.40 19.66 4.00
N ALA A 78 10.88 19.04 5.08
CA ALA A 78 10.02 18.35 6.04
C ALA A 78 9.06 19.33 6.71
N LEU A 79 9.55 20.49 7.16
CA LEU A 79 8.73 21.56 7.73
C LEU A 79 7.71 22.09 6.72
N LEU A 80 8.10 22.26 5.45
CA LEU A 80 7.18 22.64 4.39
C LEU A 80 6.06 21.59 4.24
N ASN A 81 6.39 20.29 4.20
CA ASN A 81 5.37 19.25 4.13
C ASN A 81 4.44 19.25 5.35
N ALA A 82 4.99 19.46 6.55
CA ALA A 82 4.23 19.60 7.78
C ALA A 82 3.25 20.78 7.73
N LEU A 83 3.70 21.95 7.27
CA LEU A 83 2.84 23.12 7.13
C LEU A 83 1.75 22.91 6.08
N LEU A 84 2.05 22.21 4.97
CA LEU A 84 1.06 21.86 3.96
C LEU A 84 0.00 20.90 4.52
N PHE A 85 0.41 19.87 5.26
CA PHE A 85 -0.53 18.95 5.91
C PHE A 85 -1.39 19.69 6.94
N TRP A 86 -0.78 20.54 7.76
CA TRP A 86 -1.51 21.38 8.70
C TRP A 86 -2.52 22.27 7.96
N GLY A 87 -2.13 23.00 6.92
CA GLY A 87 -3.04 23.85 6.15
C GLY A 87 -4.20 23.09 5.50
N LEU A 88 -3.90 21.96 4.86
CA LEU A 88 -4.87 21.14 4.13
C LEU A 88 -5.77 20.28 5.03
N SER A 89 -5.42 20.12 6.31
CA SER A 89 -6.29 19.44 7.29
C SER A 89 -7.51 20.27 7.71
N ALA A 90 -7.69 21.48 7.18
CA ALA A 90 -8.82 22.34 7.52
C ALA A 90 -10.13 21.75 6.98
N GLU A 91 -11.20 21.88 7.76
CA GLU A 91 -12.55 21.40 7.39
C GLU A 91 -13.06 21.98 6.07
N ARG A 92 -12.62 23.19 5.69
CA ARG A 92 -12.92 23.79 4.39
C ARG A 92 -12.48 22.94 3.19
N PHE A 93 -11.51 22.05 3.39
CA PHE A 93 -11.01 21.12 2.38
C PHE A 93 -11.56 19.71 2.59
N ALA A 94 -12.63 19.53 3.35
CA ALA A 94 -13.29 18.24 3.47
C ALA A 94 -13.87 17.79 2.11
N ILE A 95 -13.78 16.49 1.85
CA ILE A 95 -14.43 15.84 0.71
C ILE A 95 -15.86 15.51 1.12
N TRP A 96 -16.80 15.97 0.31
CA TRP A 96 -18.23 15.74 0.49
C TRP A 96 -18.74 14.73 -0.53
N LEU A 97 -19.52 13.76 -0.04
CA LEU A 97 -20.33 12.85 -0.85
C LEU A 97 -21.57 13.58 -1.33
N LEU A 98 -22.04 13.23 -2.53
CA LEU A 98 -23.19 13.87 -3.17
C LEU A 98 -23.08 15.41 -3.22
N PRO A 99 -21.95 15.99 -3.66
CA PRO A 99 -21.74 17.43 -3.60
C PRO A 99 -22.76 18.24 -4.43
N ASN A 100 -23.43 17.60 -5.39
CA ASN A 100 -24.46 18.21 -6.22
C ASN A 100 -25.86 18.21 -5.57
N HIS A 101 -26.02 17.56 -4.40
CA HIS A 101 -27.28 17.50 -3.64
C HIS A 101 -27.03 18.01 -2.20
N PRO A 102 -27.10 19.33 -1.98
CA PRO A 102 -26.74 19.96 -0.70
C PRO A 102 -27.49 19.36 0.50
N ASP A 103 -28.77 19.09 0.33
CA ASP A 103 -29.68 18.59 1.39
C ASP A 103 -29.33 17.19 1.90
N TRP A 104 -28.60 16.39 1.10
CA TRP A 104 -28.24 15.01 1.43
C TRP A 104 -26.73 14.77 1.43
N SER A 105 -25.96 15.86 1.38
CA SER A 105 -24.51 15.81 1.39
C SER A 105 -24.00 15.31 2.74
N GLY A 106 -22.88 14.59 2.71
CA GLY A 106 -22.24 14.06 3.91
C GLY A 106 -20.73 14.13 3.79
N GLN A 107 -20.06 14.55 4.87
CA GLN A 107 -18.61 14.56 4.91
C GLN A 107 -18.07 13.13 4.88
N PHE A 108 -17.13 12.86 3.97
CA PHE A 108 -16.44 11.57 3.89
C PHE A 108 -15.14 11.60 4.70
N ALA A 109 -14.19 12.45 4.29
CA ALA A 109 -12.88 12.57 4.91
C ALA A 109 -12.27 13.93 4.57
N PRO A 110 -11.27 14.41 5.33
CA PRO A 110 -10.45 15.55 4.91
C PRO A 110 -9.78 15.25 3.56
N ALA A 111 -9.68 16.22 2.64
CA ALA A 111 -8.96 16.01 1.37
C ALA A 111 -7.50 15.63 1.58
N LEU A 112 -6.91 16.05 2.70
CA LEU A 112 -5.59 15.62 3.12
C LEU A 112 -5.43 14.09 3.07
N ALA A 113 -6.46 13.31 3.43
CA ALA A 113 -6.39 11.85 3.45
C ALA A 113 -6.00 11.24 2.09
N LEU A 114 -6.44 11.83 0.97
CA LEU A 114 -6.03 11.41 -0.38
C LEU A 114 -4.69 12.02 -0.81
N LEU A 115 -4.29 13.13 -0.17
CA LEU A 115 -3.11 13.91 -0.54
C LEU A 115 -1.84 13.52 0.22
N VAL A 116 -1.93 12.81 1.35
CA VAL A 116 -0.78 12.46 2.22
C VAL A 116 0.38 11.89 1.40
N ALA A 117 0.16 10.79 0.69
CA ALA A 117 1.22 10.12 -0.08
C ALA A 117 1.74 10.96 -1.26
N PRO A 118 0.89 11.43 -2.20
CA PRO A 118 1.39 12.17 -3.37
C PRO A 118 2.10 13.46 -2.98
N LEU A 119 1.59 14.20 -2.00
CA LEU A 119 2.21 15.44 -1.53
C LEU A 119 3.58 15.18 -0.90
N SER A 120 3.70 14.17 -0.03
CA SER A 120 4.98 13.77 0.52
C SER A 120 5.97 13.34 -0.57
N ALA A 121 5.54 12.62 -1.61
CA ALA A 121 6.41 12.24 -2.71
C ALA A 121 6.90 13.44 -3.53
N LEU A 122 6.07 14.46 -3.74
CA LEU A 122 6.49 15.71 -4.36
C LEU A 122 7.65 16.36 -3.58
N ILE A 123 7.54 16.41 -2.26
CA ILE A 123 8.58 16.96 -1.38
C ILE A 123 9.84 16.09 -1.38
N VAL A 124 9.68 14.76 -1.34
CA VAL A 124 10.80 13.82 -1.47
C VAL A 124 11.50 13.99 -2.82
N PHE A 125 10.75 14.16 -3.91
CA PHE A 125 11.34 14.42 -5.23
C PHE A 125 12.08 15.76 -5.30
N ALA A 126 11.60 16.79 -4.61
CA ALA A 126 12.32 18.05 -4.46
C ALA A 126 13.65 17.84 -3.70
N TYR A 127 13.62 17.11 -2.59
CA TYR A 127 14.82 16.75 -1.82
C TYR A 127 15.84 15.99 -2.68
N VAL A 128 15.40 14.90 -3.33
CA VAL A 128 16.26 14.08 -4.20
C VAL A 128 16.81 14.93 -5.36
N THR A 129 16.05 15.90 -5.87
CA THR A 129 16.54 16.83 -6.89
C THR A 129 17.60 17.77 -6.39
N ALA A 130 17.45 18.30 -5.18
CA ALA A 130 18.46 19.16 -4.56
C ALA A 130 19.76 18.40 -4.29
N VAL A 131 19.67 17.13 -3.86
CA VAL A 131 20.83 16.27 -3.57
C VAL A 131 21.54 15.84 -4.86
N LEU A 132 20.82 15.26 -5.82
CA LEU A 132 21.43 14.70 -7.02
C LEU A 132 21.81 15.75 -8.07
N ARG A 133 21.18 16.93 -8.05
CA ARG A 133 21.37 18.03 -9.01
C ARG A 133 21.24 17.61 -10.49
N ARG A 134 20.59 16.47 -10.76
CA ARG A 134 20.34 15.87 -12.09
C ARG A 134 19.01 15.13 -12.10
N GLY A 135 18.34 15.01 -13.25
CA GLY A 135 17.05 14.30 -13.36
C GLY A 135 15.85 15.08 -12.80
N GLY A 136 15.99 16.39 -12.55
CA GLY A 136 14.92 17.23 -11.98
C GLY A 136 13.68 17.33 -12.87
N ARG A 137 13.86 17.44 -14.21
CA ARG A 137 12.76 17.49 -15.17
C ARG A 137 11.86 16.26 -15.10
N GLU A 138 12.46 15.10 -14.93
CA GLU A 138 11.74 13.82 -14.93
C GLU A 138 10.92 13.65 -13.65
N ARG A 139 11.54 13.94 -12.51
CA ARG A 139 10.83 13.95 -11.23
C ARG A 139 9.72 15.00 -11.20
N LEU A 140 9.92 16.16 -11.83
CA LEU A 140 8.86 17.16 -12.00
C LEU A 140 7.69 16.62 -12.84
N LEU A 141 7.96 15.92 -13.95
CA LEU A 141 6.91 15.30 -14.77
C LEU A 141 6.15 14.22 -14.00
N ILE A 142 6.85 13.37 -13.25
CA ILE A 142 6.23 12.36 -12.39
C ILE A 142 5.36 13.02 -11.32
N SER A 143 5.85 14.07 -10.66
CA SER A 143 5.09 14.87 -9.70
C SER A 143 3.83 15.46 -10.32
N LEU A 144 3.93 16.02 -11.53
CA LEU A 144 2.78 16.56 -12.25
C LEU A 144 1.75 15.47 -12.57
N CYS A 145 2.20 14.28 -12.99
CA CYS A 145 1.32 13.13 -13.22
C CYS A 145 0.59 12.69 -11.94
N LEU A 146 1.27 12.69 -10.79
CA LEU A 146 0.63 12.40 -9.49
C LEU A 146 -0.42 13.44 -9.13
N LEU A 147 -0.14 14.73 -9.32
CA LEU A 147 -1.11 15.80 -9.10
C LEU A 147 -2.32 15.69 -10.03
N LEU A 148 -2.08 15.37 -11.31
CA LEU A 148 -3.15 15.12 -12.29
C LEU A 148 -4.00 13.91 -11.90
N ALA A 149 -3.39 12.83 -11.39
CA ALA A 149 -4.12 11.66 -10.91
C ALA A 149 -5.01 12.01 -9.70
N VAL A 150 -4.52 12.80 -8.76
CA VAL A 150 -5.34 13.28 -7.63
C VAL A 150 -6.48 14.18 -8.11
N GLY A 151 -6.18 15.14 -9.00
CA GLY A 151 -7.20 15.99 -9.61
C GLY A 151 -8.26 15.19 -10.35
N TYR A 152 -7.85 14.17 -11.09
CA TYR A 152 -8.74 13.23 -11.76
C TYR A 152 -9.62 12.47 -10.77
N VAL A 153 -9.08 11.96 -9.65
CA VAL A 153 -9.88 11.31 -8.60
C VAL A 153 -10.93 12.27 -8.02
N LEU A 154 -10.53 13.49 -7.67
CA LEU A 154 -11.41 14.51 -7.08
C LEU A 154 -12.48 15.02 -8.07
N TRP A 155 -12.21 14.95 -9.36
CA TRP A 155 -13.21 15.25 -10.39
C TRP A 155 -14.13 14.05 -10.66
N SER A 156 -13.56 12.87 -10.88
CA SER A 156 -14.25 11.68 -11.35
C SER A 156 -15.14 11.02 -10.30
N TYR A 157 -14.84 11.13 -8.99
CA TYR A 157 -15.73 10.56 -7.96
C TYR A 157 -17.14 11.17 -8.01
N ARG A 158 -17.26 12.41 -8.50
CA ARG A 158 -18.54 13.12 -8.66
C ARG A 158 -19.39 12.55 -9.79
N LEU A 159 -18.79 11.76 -10.69
CA LEU A 159 -19.48 11.06 -11.78
C LEU A 159 -20.08 9.73 -11.32
N ILE A 160 -19.54 9.15 -10.24
CA ILE A 160 -19.96 7.86 -9.72
C ILE A 160 -21.32 8.00 -9.07
N GLY A 161 -22.17 7.03 -9.39
CA GLY A 161 -23.60 7.14 -9.23
C GLY A 161 -24.12 7.37 -7.82
N THR A 162 -24.08 6.32 -7.02
CA THR A 162 -24.76 6.30 -5.73
C THR A 162 -23.79 6.66 -4.61
N ARG A 163 -24.31 7.18 -3.49
CA ARG A 163 -23.50 7.47 -2.30
C ARG A 163 -22.65 6.29 -1.86
N PRO A 164 -23.16 5.04 -1.77
CA PRO A 164 -22.33 3.89 -1.43
C PRO A 164 -21.21 3.63 -2.44
N PHE A 165 -21.42 3.88 -3.73
CA PHE A 165 -20.38 3.70 -4.75
C PHE A 165 -19.33 4.81 -4.72
N GLN A 166 -19.73 6.06 -4.45
CA GLN A 166 -18.79 7.17 -4.21
C GLN A 166 -17.91 6.88 -2.99
N GLU A 167 -18.52 6.44 -1.89
CA GLU A 167 -17.82 6.06 -0.67
C GLU A 167 -16.83 4.92 -0.93
N GLN A 168 -17.28 3.85 -1.61
CA GLN A 168 -16.42 2.73 -1.97
C GLN A 168 -15.25 3.17 -2.87
N TYR A 169 -15.51 4.00 -3.89
CA TYR A 169 -14.45 4.48 -4.76
C TYR A 169 -13.44 5.34 -4.00
N LEU A 170 -13.88 6.32 -3.21
CA LEU A 170 -12.98 7.16 -2.42
C LEU A 170 -12.19 6.34 -1.39
N ALA A 171 -12.83 5.35 -0.75
CA ALA A 171 -12.15 4.41 0.15
C ALA A 171 -11.08 3.60 -0.58
N LEU A 172 -11.34 3.15 -1.81
CA LEU A 172 -10.31 2.51 -2.64
C LEU A 172 -9.18 3.50 -2.96
N MET A 173 -9.46 4.77 -3.25
CA MET A 173 -8.44 5.76 -3.58
C MET A 173 -7.51 6.08 -2.39
N LEU A 174 -7.99 5.94 -1.15
CA LEU A 174 -7.14 6.03 0.05
C LEU A 174 -6.01 4.99 0.04
N LEU A 175 -6.21 3.82 -0.61
CA LEU A 175 -5.18 2.78 -0.75
C LEU A 175 -4.42 2.88 -2.08
N HIS A 176 -5.12 3.21 -3.18
CA HIS A 176 -4.54 3.24 -4.52
C HIS A 176 -3.65 4.46 -4.77
N LEU A 177 -3.92 5.62 -4.18
CA LEU A 177 -3.05 6.80 -4.34
C LEU A 177 -1.69 6.61 -3.66
N PRO A 178 -1.58 6.04 -2.43
CA PRO A 178 -0.30 5.60 -1.89
C PRO A 178 0.41 4.57 -2.78
N LEU A 179 -0.31 3.61 -3.34
CA LEU A 179 0.27 2.59 -4.22
C LEU A 179 0.76 3.19 -5.56
N LEU A 180 0.03 4.15 -6.13
CA LEU A 180 0.46 4.90 -7.31
C LEU A 180 1.70 5.75 -7.00
N THR A 181 1.73 6.37 -5.81
CA THR A 181 2.88 7.13 -5.33
C THR A 181 4.11 6.24 -5.17
N TRP A 182 3.93 5.04 -4.60
CA TRP A 182 4.97 4.02 -4.53
C TRP A 182 5.48 3.61 -5.91
N ALA A 183 4.58 3.40 -6.88
CA ALA A 183 4.97 3.09 -8.26
C ALA A 183 5.74 4.25 -8.92
N ALA A 184 5.35 5.51 -8.64
CA ALA A 184 6.06 6.70 -9.10
C ALA A 184 7.47 6.84 -8.49
N LEU A 185 7.62 6.56 -7.20
CA LEU A 185 8.93 6.50 -6.54
C LEU A 185 9.80 5.39 -7.16
N GLY A 186 9.21 4.21 -7.42
CA GLY A 186 9.89 3.11 -8.10
C GLY A 186 10.33 3.45 -9.52
N LEU A 187 9.49 4.13 -10.29
CA LEU A 187 9.84 4.60 -11.65
C LEU A 187 11.03 5.56 -11.61
N ALA A 188 11.07 6.47 -10.64
CA ALA A 188 12.18 7.40 -10.48
C ALA A 188 13.47 6.70 -10.01
N ALA A 189 13.37 5.74 -9.09
CA ALA A 189 14.51 5.03 -8.52
C ALA A 189 15.13 3.99 -9.47
N LEU A 190 14.31 3.30 -10.26
CA LEU A 190 14.72 2.16 -11.10
C LEU A 190 14.97 2.53 -12.56
N ARG A 191 14.82 3.80 -12.96
CA ARG A 191 14.88 4.23 -14.37
C ARG A 191 16.11 3.74 -15.12
N HIS A 192 17.28 3.81 -14.48
CA HIS A 192 18.57 3.38 -15.04
C HIS A 192 19.02 2.00 -14.51
N HIS A 193 18.19 1.37 -13.68
CA HIS A 193 18.50 0.20 -12.84
C HIS A 193 17.31 -0.77 -12.86
N GLY A 194 17.07 -1.37 -14.02
CA GLY A 194 15.88 -2.17 -14.29
C GLY A 194 16.05 -3.67 -14.07
N GLU A 195 17.22 -4.12 -13.62
CA GLU A 195 17.55 -5.54 -13.47
C GLU A 195 16.78 -6.17 -12.29
N PRO A 196 16.53 -7.50 -12.32
CA PRO A 196 15.77 -8.16 -11.26
C PRO A 196 16.28 -7.93 -9.82
N PRO A 197 17.60 -7.90 -9.54
CA PRO A 197 18.12 -7.57 -8.22
C PRO A 197 17.77 -6.14 -7.77
N ASP A 198 17.85 -5.15 -8.68
CA ASP A 198 17.52 -3.75 -8.36
C ASP A 198 16.06 -3.60 -7.93
N ARG A 199 15.14 -4.27 -8.64
CA ARG A 199 13.71 -4.25 -8.30
C ARG A 199 13.44 -4.90 -6.95
N LEU A 200 14.12 -6.02 -6.65
CA LEU A 200 13.98 -6.67 -5.35
C LEU A 200 14.52 -5.79 -4.23
N SER A 201 15.65 -5.12 -4.44
CA SER A 201 16.22 -4.17 -3.48
C SER A 201 15.30 -2.97 -3.23
N PHE A 202 14.68 -2.42 -4.28
CA PHE A 202 13.66 -1.38 -4.13
C PHE A 202 12.46 -1.86 -3.29
N LEU A 203 11.98 -3.09 -3.52
CA LEU A 203 10.90 -3.68 -2.73
C LEU A 203 11.28 -3.82 -1.25
N HIS A 204 12.50 -4.29 -0.95
CA HIS A 204 13.00 -4.38 0.42
C HIS A 204 13.10 -3.01 1.10
N LYS A 205 13.65 -2.02 0.41
CA LYS A 205 13.70 -0.63 0.91
C LYS A 205 12.32 -0.01 1.08
N SER A 206 11.35 -0.40 0.26
CA SER A 206 9.96 0.01 0.45
C SER A 206 9.38 -0.54 1.75
N LEU A 207 9.62 -1.82 2.07
CA LEU A 207 9.21 -2.43 3.33
C LEU A 207 9.91 -1.78 4.53
N GLU A 208 11.22 -1.54 4.43
CA GLU A 208 12.00 -0.87 5.47
C GLU A 208 11.50 0.57 5.73
N LEU A 209 11.13 1.28 4.67
CA LEU A 209 10.56 2.63 4.78
C LEU A 209 9.19 2.60 5.46
N ILE A 210 8.32 1.65 5.11
CA ILE A 210 7.00 1.49 5.76
C ILE A 210 7.17 1.21 7.26
N ILE A 211 8.09 0.33 7.65
CA ILE A 211 8.36 0.04 9.07
C ILE A 211 8.92 1.27 9.78
N THR A 212 9.88 1.97 9.18
CA THR A 212 10.47 3.19 9.75
C THR A 212 9.42 4.29 9.94
N MET A 213 8.57 4.52 8.94
CA MET A 213 7.44 5.45 9.06
C MET A 213 6.47 5.01 10.17
N GLY A 214 6.22 3.70 10.30
CA GLY A 214 5.41 3.14 11.40
C GLY A 214 6.01 3.42 12.78
N LEU A 215 7.32 3.23 12.96
CA LEU A 215 8.01 3.56 14.21
C LEU A 215 7.88 5.05 14.55
N PHE A 216 8.09 5.92 13.57
CA PHE A 216 7.93 7.37 13.75
C PHE A 216 6.49 7.75 14.08
N LEU A 217 5.51 7.09 13.46
CA LEU A 217 4.10 7.30 13.75
C LEU A 217 3.74 6.88 15.18
N ILE A 218 4.25 5.75 15.66
CA ILE A 218 4.03 5.29 17.04
C ILE A 218 4.67 6.25 18.04
N ALA A 219 5.94 6.62 17.82
CA ALA A 219 6.66 7.54 18.71
C ALA A 219 6.03 8.94 18.72
N GLY A 220 5.71 9.49 17.55
CA GLY A 220 5.04 10.79 17.42
C GLY A 220 3.62 10.76 17.97
N GLY A 221 2.86 9.70 17.71
CA GLY A 221 1.50 9.51 18.24
C GLY A 221 1.48 9.42 19.77
N LEU A 222 2.43 8.69 20.37
CA LEU A 222 2.60 8.64 21.82
C LEU A 222 2.92 10.03 22.40
N PHE A 223 3.84 10.77 21.76
CA PHE A 223 4.18 12.14 22.18
C PHE A 223 2.96 13.07 22.13
N VAL A 224 2.17 13.01 21.05
CA VAL A 224 0.93 13.78 20.90
C VAL A 224 -0.11 13.37 21.94
N ALA A 225 -0.28 12.07 22.20
CA ALA A 225 -1.21 11.57 23.21
C ALA A 225 -0.83 12.03 24.63
N VAL A 226 0.45 11.96 25.00
CA VAL A 226 0.95 12.46 26.28
C VAL A 226 0.75 13.98 26.38
N THR A 227 1.00 14.71 25.29
CA THR A 227 0.74 16.16 25.24
C THR A 227 -0.73 16.47 25.55
N PHE A 228 -1.67 15.78 24.89
CA PHE A 228 -3.09 15.95 25.18
C PHE A 228 -3.44 15.58 26.63
N ALA A 229 -2.91 14.47 27.15
CA ALA A 229 -3.16 14.05 28.52
C ALA A 229 -2.65 15.05 29.56
N LEU A 230 -1.48 15.65 29.35
CA LEU A 230 -0.90 16.65 30.26
C LEU A 230 -1.75 17.92 30.30
N PHE A 231 -2.21 18.43 29.16
CA PHE A 231 -3.07 19.62 29.11
C PHE A 231 -4.47 19.34 29.67
N ALA A 232 -5.04 18.17 29.36
CA ALA A 232 -6.32 17.75 29.93
C ALA A 232 -6.26 17.63 31.46
N ALA A 233 -5.14 17.14 32.03
CA ALA A 233 -4.94 17.06 33.48
C ALA A 233 -4.89 18.45 34.15
N LEU A 234 -4.61 19.51 33.39
CA LEU A 234 -4.62 20.90 33.85
C LEU A 234 -5.96 21.60 33.57
N ASP A 235 -6.98 20.88 33.08
CA ASP A 235 -8.25 21.44 32.62
C ASP A 235 -8.09 22.49 31.50
N VAL A 236 -7.07 22.31 30.66
CA VAL A 236 -6.79 23.19 29.51
C VAL A 236 -7.13 22.48 28.21
N GLU A 237 -8.16 22.98 27.52
CA GLU A 237 -8.50 22.51 26.17
C GLU A 237 -7.54 23.10 25.12
N ILE A 238 -6.88 22.23 24.36
CA ILE A 238 -6.00 22.66 23.25
C ILE A 238 -6.88 23.11 22.08
N PRO A 239 -6.76 24.35 21.57
CA PRO A 239 -7.55 24.81 20.42
C PRO A 239 -7.34 23.97 19.16
N SER A 240 -8.40 23.79 18.36
CA SER A 240 -8.39 22.93 17.15
C SER A 240 -7.25 23.23 16.17
N LEU A 241 -6.83 24.49 16.08
CA LEU A 241 -5.68 24.92 15.28
C LEU A 241 -4.39 24.19 15.68
N TRP A 242 -4.13 24.09 16.99
CA TRP A 242 -2.95 23.45 17.56
C TRP A 242 -3.08 21.93 17.53
N GLN A 243 -4.27 21.38 17.75
CA GLN A 243 -4.53 19.93 17.59
C GLN A 243 -4.15 19.47 16.18
N ARG A 244 -4.60 20.21 15.16
CA ARG A 244 -4.28 19.94 13.75
C ARG A 244 -2.80 20.09 13.45
N LEU A 245 -2.11 21.05 14.06
CA LEU A 245 -0.66 21.20 13.88
C LEU A 245 0.09 19.99 14.44
N LEU A 246 -0.26 19.56 15.65
CA LEU A 246 0.37 18.41 16.31
C LEU A 246 0.11 17.11 15.53
N ILE A 247 -1.13 16.87 15.11
CA ILE A 247 -1.53 15.63 14.43
C ILE A 247 -1.12 15.65 12.95
N ALA A 248 -1.67 16.58 12.16
CA ALA A 248 -1.44 16.62 10.72
C ALA A 248 -0.05 17.18 10.38
N GLY A 249 0.36 18.26 11.05
CA GLY A 249 1.70 18.82 10.87
C GLY A 249 2.80 17.85 11.30
N GLY A 250 2.68 17.27 12.51
CA GLY A 250 3.58 16.21 12.97
C GLY A 250 3.63 15.01 12.01
N GLY A 251 2.46 14.54 11.56
CA GLY A 251 2.35 13.48 10.55
C GLY A 251 3.03 13.82 9.23
N GLY A 252 3.01 15.10 8.81
CA GLY A 252 3.67 15.57 7.59
C GLY A 252 5.20 15.53 7.65
N LEU A 253 5.81 15.54 8.84
CA LEU A 253 7.27 15.39 8.97
C LEU A 253 7.72 13.96 8.62
N ILE A 254 6.91 12.96 8.96
CA ILE A 254 7.31 11.55 9.01
C ILE A 254 7.81 11.03 7.65
N PRO A 255 7.05 11.12 6.53
CA PRO A 255 7.47 10.50 5.28
C PRO A 255 8.74 11.15 4.70
N VAL A 256 8.92 12.45 4.93
CA VAL A 256 10.05 13.22 4.41
C VAL A 256 11.31 12.93 5.23
N LEU A 257 11.21 12.84 6.55
CA LEU A 257 12.33 12.49 7.42
C LEU A 257 12.73 11.02 7.31
N ALA A 258 11.76 10.11 7.17
CA ALA A 258 12.02 8.67 7.12
C ALA A 258 12.78 8.25 5.84
N MET A 259 12.49 8.90 4.70
CA MET A 259 13.04 8.46 3.41
C MET A 259 14.59 8.50 3.36
N PRO A 260 15.28 9.61 3.68
CA PRO A 260 16.74 9.67 3.62
C PRO A 260 17.46 8.87 4.71
N LEU A 261 16.73 8.46 5.76
CA LEU A 261 17.26 7.57 6.81
C LEU A 261 17.32 6.10 6.34
N VAL A 262 16.47 5.74 5.37
CA VAL A 262 16.35 4.36 4.88
C VAL A 262 16.96 4.19 3.49
N TYR A 263 16.88 5.22 2.65
CA TYR A 263 17.25 5.16 1.24
C TYR A 263 18.20 6.29 0.87
N ASP A 264 19.37 5.93 0.34
CA ASP A 264 20.33 6.89 -0.18
C ASP A 264 20.10 7.11 -1.68
N PRO A 265 19.66 8.32 -2.12
CA PRO A 265 19.41 8.59 -3.52
C PRO A 265 20.67 8.56 -4.41
N THR A 266 21.87 8.63 -3.83
CA THR A 266 23.14 8.66 -4.57
C THR A 266 23.63 7.27 -4.95
N THR A 267 23.12 6.22 -4.31
CA THR A 267 23.56 4.84 -4.52
C THR A 267 22.53 4.05 -5.35
N PRO A 268 22.98 3.14 -6.25
CA PRO A 268 22.09 2.27 -6.99
C PRO A 268 21.24 1.37 -6.07
N PRO A 269 20.02 0.98 -6.46
CA PRO A 269 19.14 0.15 -5.64
C PRO A 269 19.78 -1.15 -5.13
N ALA A 270 20.48 -1.91 -5.98
CA ALA A 270 21.18 -3.12 -5.56
C ALA A 270 22.31 -2.89 -4.54
N ALA A 271 22.90 -1.69 -4.50
CA ALA A 271 24.05 -1.33 -3.67
C ALA A 271 23.67 -0.58 -2.38
N GLN A 272 22.38 -0.40 -2.08
CA GLN A 272 21.93 0.21 -0.84
C GLN A 272 22.46 -0.58 0.37
N SER A 273 22.64 0.08 1.52
CA SER A 273 22.97 -0.63 2.76
C SER A 273 21.71 -1.32 3.31
N PHE A 274 21.83 -2.55 3.79
CA PHE A 274 20.69 -3.29 4.38
C PHE A 274 21.04 -3.98 5.70
N ASP A 275 22.32 -3.94 6.07
CA ASP A 275 22.81 -4.57 7.30
C ASP A 275 22.74 -3.61 8.51
N ASP A 276 22.31 -2.37 8.28
CA ASP A 276 22.12 -1.35 9.30
C ASP A 276 20.75 -1.49 9.99
N GLY A 277 20.74 -1.36 11.32
CA GLY A 277 19.56 -1.19 12.18
C GLY A 277 18.27 -1.90 11.74
N VAL A 278 17.40 -1.15 11.06
CA VAL A 278 16.03 -1.57 10.68
C VAL A 278 16.03 -2.57 9.52
N GLY A 279 16.92 -2.45 8.52
CA GLY A 279 16.98 -3.38 7.38
C GLY A 279 17.33 -4.81 7.79
N LYS A 280 18.27 -4.95 8.73
CA LYS A 280 18.64 -6.25 9.30
C LYS A 280 17.52 -6.83 10.17
N LEU A 281 16.85 -5.99 10.97
CA LEU A 281 15.68 -6.36 11.75
C LEU A 281 14.56 -6.86 10.85
N LEU A 282 14.22 -6.12 9.79
CA LEU A 282 13.21 -6.50 8.80
C LEU A 282 13.49 -7.88 8.21
N THR A 283 14.70 -8.09 7.68
CA THR A 283 15.06 -9.37 7.04
C THR A 283 14.99 -10.54 8.02
N THR A 284 15.45 -10.33 9.25
CA THR A 284 15.41 -11.34 10.31
C THR A 284 13.97 -11.63 10.73
N LEU A 285 13.16 -10.59 10.91
CA LEU A 285 11.74 -10.69 11.28
C LEU A 285 10.94 -11.43 10.21
N MET A 286 11.12 -11.09 8.93
CA MET A 286 10.41 -11.77 7.83
C MET A 286 10.80 -13.25 7.74
N ARG A 287 12.07 -13.60 7.97
CA ARG A 287 12.50 -15.02 8.01
C ARG A 287 11.99 -15.76 9.24
N LEU A 288 11.83 -15.08 10.38
CA LEU A 288 11.24 -15.63 11.60
C LEU A 288 9.72 -15.84 11.45
N LEU A 289 9.03 -14.92 10.78
CA LEU A 289 7.59 -15.01 10.53
C LEU A 289 7.25 -16.08 9.50
N LEU A 290 8.16 -16.41 8.58
CA LEU A 290 7.93 -17.41 7.53
C LEU A 290 7.44 -18.78 8.06
N PRO A 291 8.10 -19.45 9.02
CA PRO A 291 7.59 -20.71 9.59
C PRO A 291 6.29 -20.53 10.39
N LEU A 292 6.09 -19.38 11.04
CA LEU A 292 4.84 -19.08 11.76
C LEU A 292 3.67 -18.93 10.78
N THR A 293 3.88 -18.24 9.66
CA THR A 293 2.89 -18.11 8.58
C THR A 293 2.62 -19.46 7.92
N LEU A 294 3.64 -20.30 7.73
CA LEU A 294 3.45 -21.66 7.24
C LEU A 294 2.53 -22.46 8.18
N LEU A 295 2.79 -22.43 9.50
CA LEU A 295 1.96 -23.09 10.49
C LEU A 295 0.52 -22.55 10.47
N LEU A 296 0.37 -21.22 10.44
CA LEU A 296 -0.93 -20.57 10.38
C LEU A 296 -1.72 -21.01 9.14
N LEU A 297 -1.10 -21.00 7.96
CA LEU A 297 -1.75 -21.43 6.72
C LEU A 297 -2.11 -22.92 6.73
N LEU A 298 -1.27 -23.78 7.31
CA LEU A 298 -1.57 -25.21 7.47
C LEU A 298 -2.78 -25.44 8.37
N VAL A 299 -2.80 -24.81 9.54
CA VAL A 299 -3.95 -24.85 10.46
C VAL A 299 -5.20 -24.33 9.74
N TYR A 300 -5.08 -23.19 9.06
CA TYR A 300 -6.20 -22.59 8.38
C TYR A 300 -6.78 -23.51 7.28
N VAL A 301 -5.93 -24.06 6.42
CA VAL A 301 -6.34 -25.00 5.36
C VAL A 301 -7.00 -26.26 5.94
N ALA A 302 -6.53 -26.76 7.09
CA ALA A 302 -7.16 -27.89 7.77
C ALA A 302 -8.59 -27.58 8.27
N PHE A 303 -8.88 -26.31 8.59
CA PHE A 303 -10.21 -25.89 9.05
C PHE A 303 -11.19 -25.55 7.92
N ILE A 304 -10.71 -25.32 6.70
CA ILE A 304 -11.57 -24.96 5.54
C ILE A 304 -12.68 -26.01 5.29
N PRO A 305 -12.42 -27.33 5.26
CA PRO A 305 -13.47 -28.32 5.00
C PRO A 305 -14.63 -28.28 5.99
N PHE A 306 -14.34 -27.92 7.25
CA PHE A 306 -15.34 -27.83 8.32
C PHE A 306 -16.12 -26.50 8.30
N ASN A 307 -15.59 -25.47 7.64
CA ASN A 307 -16.14 -24.11 7.62
C ASN A 307 -16.30 -23.57 6.19
N PHE A 308 -16.51 -24.47 5.22
CA PHE A 308 -16.41 -24.15 3.79
C PHE A 308 -17.39 -23.06 3.33
N SER A 309 -18.56 -22.94 3.97
CA SER A 309 -19.57 -21.95 3.56
C SER A 309 -19.33 -20.54 4.10
N GLU A 310 -18.42 -20.35 5.06
CA GLU A 310 -18.27 -19.08 5.77
C GLU A 310 -17.93 -17.89 4.86
N PRO A 311 -16.94 -17.96 3.96
CA PRO A 311 -16.58 -16.81 3.13
C PRO A 311 -17.65 -16.45 2.10
N PHE A 312 -18.50 -17.42 1.74
CA PHE A 312 -19.62 -17.21 0.83
C PHE A 312 -20.71 -16.39 1.50
N LYS A 313 -20.92 -16.60 2.81
CA LYS A 313 -21.96 -15.92 3.60
C LYS A 313 -21.45 -14.63 4.23
N ASN A 314 -20.25 -14.62 4.80
CA ASN A 314 -19.71 -13.52 5.57
C ASN A 314 -18.62 -12.73 4.80
N ARG A 315 -18.87 -11.43 4.59
CA ARG A 315 -17.96 -10.54 3.87
C ARG A 315 -16.67 -10.21 4.65
N GLU A 316 -16.71 -10.23 5.98
CA GLU A 316 -15.57 -9.86 6.83
C GLU A 316 -14.45 -10.89 6.75
N VAL A 317 -14.84 -12.15 6.62
CA VAL A 317 -13.94 -13.28 6.37
C VAL A 317 -13.13 -13.04 5.09
N LEU A 318 -13.79 -12.57 4.03
CA LEU A 318 -13.15 -12.29 2.75
C LEU A 318 -12.20 -11.09 2.79
N VAL A 319 -12.57 -10.02 3.49
CA VAL A 319 -11.67 -8.88 3.74
C VAL A 319 -10.41 -9.35 4.46
N THR A 320 -10.56 -10.21 5.46
CA THR A 320 -9.45 -10.78 6.23
C THR A 320 -8.51 -11.62 5.36
N PHE A 321 -9.02 -12.46 4.45
CA PHE A 321 -8.16 -13.21 3.52
C PHE A 321 -7.37 -12.32 2.59
N ASN A 322 -7.98 -11.28 2.05
CA ASN A 322 -7.29 -10.35 1.17
C ASN A 322 -6.14 -9.65 1.91
N ALA A 323 -6.40 -9.17 3.14
CA ALA A 323 -5.36 -8.59 3.99
C ALA A 323 -4.23 -9.58 4.28
N MET A 324 -4.56 -10.83 4.64
CA MET A 324 -3.58 -11.90 4.83
C MET A 324 -2.75 -12.14 3.56
N LEU A 325 -3.36 -12.13 2.38
CA LEU A 325 -2.68 -12.41 1.12
C LEU A 325 -1.62 -11.34 0.79
N PHE A 326 -1.94 -10.06 1.00
CA PHE A 326 -0.95 -8.99 0.88
C PHE A 326 0.18 -9.14 1.91
N ALA A 327 -0.16 -9.51 3.15
CA ALA A 327 0.84 -9.77 4.19
C ALA A 327 1.76 -10.95 3.83
N VAL A 328 1.22 -12.02 3.25
CA VAL A 328 2.00 -13.17 2.77
C VAL A 328 2.91 -12.76 1.62
N VAL A 329 2.43 -12.00 0.63
CA VAL A 329 3.30 -11.53 -0.47
C VAL A 329 4.42 -10.63 0.06
N ALA A 330 4.11 -9.69 0.96
CA ALA A 330 5.12 -8.84 1.61
C ALA A 330 6.16 -9.66 2.38
N LEU A 331 5.70 -10.68 3.13
CA LEU A 331 6.55 -11.64 3.83
C LEU A 331 7.46 -12.40 2.88
N LEU A 332 6.92 -12.94 1.78
CA LEU A 332 7.69 -13.69 0.79
C LEU A 332 8.76 -12.80 0.13
N VAL A 333 8.41 -11.54 -0.18
CA VAL A 333 9.36 -10.55 -0.68
C VAL A 333 10.48 -10.32 0.34
N GLY A 334 10.14 -9.98 1.59
CA GLY A 334 11.13 -9.62 2.62
C GLY A 334 11.93 -10.81 3.18
N ALA A 335 11.43 -12.04 3.06
CA ALA A 335 12.16 -13.24 3.46
C ALA A 335 13.17 -13.70 2.39
N THR A 336 13.00 -13.25 1.13
CA THR A 336 13.85 -13.65 0.00
C THR A 336 15.26 -13.06 0.14
N PRO A 337 16.34 -13.88 0.02
CA PRO A 337 17.72 -13.37 0.08
C PRO A 337 18.02 -12.40 -1.05
N ARG A 338 18.99 -11.49 -0.89
CA ARG A 338 19.38 -10.57 -1.97
C ARG A 338 20.49 -11.15 -2.82
N HIS A 339 21.44 -11.84 -2.18
CA HIS A 339 22.59 -12.47 -2.83
C HIS A 339 22.69 -13.96 -2.52
N SER A 340 23.18 -14.74 -3.47
CA SER A 340 23.39 -16.19 -3.35
C SER A 340 24.45 -16.58 -2.30
N GLY A 341 25.27 -15.62 -1.84
CA GLY A 341 26.30 -15.83 -0.81
C GLY A 341 25.85 -15.59 0.63
N GLU A 342 24.62 -15.13 0.86
CA GLU A 342 24.15 -14.73 2.20
C GLU A 342 23.92 -15.90 3.18
N LEU A 343 23.69 -17.12 2.67
CA LEU A 343 23.26 -18.25 3.50
C LEU A 343 24.09 -19.51 3.23
N SER A 344 24.14 -20.39 4.23
CA SER A 344 24.74 -21.72 4.05
C SER A 344 23.91 -22.57 3.07
N PRO A 345 24.51 -23.55 2.35
CA PRO A 345 23.78 -24.39 1.40
C PRO A 345 22.59 -25.16 2.01
N ARG A 346 22.65 -25.49 3.31
CA ARG A 346 21.54 -26.14 4.03
C ARG A 346 20.37 -25.17 4.25
N LEU A 347 20.67 -23.97 4.74
CA LEU A 347 19.66 -22.95 5.00
C LEU A 347 19.01 -22.44 3.71
N HIS A 348 19.77 -22.35 2.63
CA HIS A 348 19.24 -22.06 1.28
C HIS A 348 18.15 -23.05 0.85
N ARG A 349 18.38 -24.36 1.01
CA ARG A 349 17.39 -25.38 0.63
C ARG A 349 16.14 -25.30 1.49
N TRP A 350 16.30 -25.11 2.80
CA TRP A 350 15.17 -24.96 3.72
C TRP A 350 14.34 -23.73 3.40
N LEU A 351 14.98 -22.58 3.21
CA LEU A 351 14.29 -21.31 2.91
C LEU A 351 13.52 -21.39 1.60
N ARG A 352 14.13 -21.93 0.54
CA ARG A 352 13.44 -22.16 -0.74
C ARG A 352 12.21 -23.06 -0.56
N GLY A 353 12.34 -24.15 0.19
CA GLY A 353 11.24 -25.06 0.49
C GLY A 353 10.10 -24.36 1.26
N ALA A 354 10.44 -23.58 2.29
CA ALA A 354 9.47 -22.83 3.08
C ALA A 354 8.73 -21.77 2.26
N ILE A 355 9.46 -20.99 1.44
CA ILE A 355 8.86 -20.02 0.50
C ILE A 355 7.89 -20.71 -0.45
N CYS A 356 8.28 -21.85 -1.04
CA CYS A 356 7.41 -22.59 -1.95
C CYS A 356 6.17 -23.17 -1.23
N ALA A 357 6.33 -23.69 -0.03
CA ALA A 357 5.22 -24.23 0.76
C ALA A 357 4.21 -23.14 1.14
N VAL A 358 4.69 -22.00 1.64
CA VAL A 358 3.84 -20.84 1.94
C VAL A 358 3.15 -20.33 0.68
N ALA A 359 3.87 -20.21 -0.44
CA ALA A 359 3.28 -19.78 -1.70
C ALA A 359 2.20 -20.75 -2.23
N ALA A 360 2.41 -22.06 -2.09
CA ALA A 360 1.43 -23.07 -2.50
C ALA A 360 0.16 -23.05 -1.64
N LEU A 361 0.31 -22.95 -0.32
CA LEU A 361 -0.84 -22.83 0.58
C LEU A 361 -1.58 -21.50 0.38
N ALA A 362 -0.85 -20.40 0.21
CA ALA A 362 -1.45 -19.10 -0.08
C ALA A 362 -2.19 -19.10 -1.42
N LEU A 363 -1.65 -19.78 -2.45
CA LEU A 363 -2.33 -19.96 -3.73
C LEU A 363 -3.64 -20.73 -3.57
N LEU A 364 -3.63 -21.83 -2.80
CA LEU A 364 -4.84 -22.60 -2.51
C LEU A 364 -5.89 -21.76 -1.81
N VAL A 365 -5.50 -21.01 -0.76
CA VAL A 365 -6.41 -20.12 -0.03
C VAL A 365 -6.92 -18.99 -0.95
N SER A 366 -6.07 -18.48 -1.86
CA SER A 366 -6.47 -17.42 -2.80
C SER A 366 -7.47 -17.91 -3.83
N LEU A 367 -7.33 -19.14 -4.34
CA LEU A 367 -8.30 -19.75 -5.25
C LEU A 367 -9.66 -19.95 -4.57
N TYR A 368 -9.63 -20.41 -3.31
CA TYR A 368 -10.83 -20.54 -2.48
C TYR A 368 -11.50 -19.18 -2.21
N ALA A 369 -10.73 -18.17 -1.83
CA ALA A 369 -11.23 -16.81 -1.63
C ALA A 369 -11.83 -16.25 -2.92
N LEU A 370 -11.13 -16.36 -4.06
CA LEU A 370 -11.61 -15.90 -5.37
C LEU A 370 -12.94 -16.58 -5.74
N ALA A 371 -13.08 -17.89 -5.52
CA ALA A 371 -14.34 -18.60 -5.77
C ALA A 371 -15.49 -18.01 -4.93
N ALA A 372 -15.25 -17.68 -3.66
CA ALA A 372 -16.25 -17.02 -2.82
C ALA A 372 -16.60 -15.60 -3.31
N ILE A 373 -15.61 -14.81 -3.76
CA ILE A 373 -15.89 -13.48 -4.34
C ILE A 373 -16.75 -13.60 -5.60
N LEU A 374 -16.40 -14.52 -6.49
CA LEU A 374 -17.10 -14.73 -7.74
C LEU A 374 -18.53 -15.21 -7.50
N TYR A 375 -18.74 -16.17 -6.59
CA TYR A 375 -20.07 -16.62 -6.20
C TYR A 375 -20.92 -15.44 -5.69
N ARG A 376 -20.38 -14.66 -4.74
CA ARG A 376 -21.09 -13.48 -4.22
C ARG A 376 -21.32 -12.40 -5.27
N THR A 377 -20.44 -12.29 -6.26
CA THR A 377 -20.57 -11.31 -7.36
C THR A 377 -21.57 -11.76 -8.41
N ALA A 378 -21.81 -13.06 -8.55
CA ALA A 378 -22.87 -13.61 -9.39
C ALA A 378 -24.24 -13.54 -8.70
N ASP A 379 -24.27 -13.74 -7.37
CA ASP A 379 -25.50 -13.78 -6.56
C ASP A 379 -25.97 -12.39 -6.13
N ASP A 380 -25.05 -11.50 -5.75
CA ASP A 380 -25.34 -10.09 -5.48
C ASP A 380 -24.86 -9.19 -6.65
N ARG A 381 -24.91 -7.86 -6.45
CA ARG A 381 -24.58 -6.84 -7.44
C ARG A 381 -23.05 -6.66 -7.63
N LEU A 382 -22.63 -6.34 -8.85
CA LEU A 382 -21.25 -5.90 -9.12
C LEU A 382 -21.02 -4.51 -8.47
N THR A 383 -19.95 -4.36 -7.71
CA THR A 383 -19.62 -3.08 -7.03
C THR A 383 -18.18 -2.66 -7.31
N PRO A 384 -17.83 -1.35 -7.18
CA PRO A 384 -16.46 -0.89 -7.38
C PRO A 384 -15.45 -1.67 -6.54
N ASN A 385 -15.81 -1.93 -5.28
CA ASN A 385 -14.97 -2.66 -4.34
C ASN A 385 -14.72 -4.12 -4.77
N ARG A 386 -15.76 -4.81 -5.29
CA ARG A 386 -15.64 -6.20 -5.77
C ARG A 386 -14.72 -6.30 -6.97
N ILE A 387 -14.82 -5.38 -7.94
CA ILE A 387 -13.91 -5.36 -9.10
C ILE A 387 -12.46 -5.21 -8.64
N ALA A 388 -12.18 -4.27 -7.72
CA ALA A 388 -10.85 -4.07 -7.17
C ALA A 388 -10.29 -5.34 -6.50
N PHE A 389 -11.09 -5.98 -5.64
CA PHE A 389 -10.69 -7.21 -4.97
C PHE A 389 -10.50 -8.40 -5.91
N ILE A 390 -11.36 -8.58 -6.91
CA ILE A 390 -11.20 -9.64 -7.92
C ILE A 390 -9.86 -9.46 -8.64
N GLY A 391 -9.54 -8.25 -9.11
CA GLY A 391 -8.28 -8.02 -9.82
C GLY A 391 -7.05 -8.22 -8.94
N TRP A 392 -7.06 -7.73 -7.68
CA TRP A 392 -5.96 -8.03 -6.76
C TRP A 392 -5.80 -9.53 -6.49
N ASN A 393 -6.89 -10.28 -6.34
CA ASN A 393 -6.82 -11.73 -6.19
C ASN A 393 -6.21 -12.40 -7.43
N LEU A 394 -6.64 -12.01 -8.63
CA LEU A 394 -6.10 -12.53 -9.88
C LEU A 394 -4.59 -12.24 -10.01
N ILE A 395 -4.15 -11.04 -9.66
CA ILE A 395 -2.72 -10.68 -9.66
C ILE A 395 -1.94 -11.53 -8.67
N ASN A 396 -2.44 -11.68 -7.44
CA ASN A 396 -1.81 -12.52 -6.41
C ASN A 396 -1.73 -13.99 -6.85
N ILE A 397 -2.82 -14.55 -7.37
CA ILE A 397 -2.88 -15.93 -7.87
C ILE A 397 -1.88 -16.12 -9.01
N ALA A 398 -1.87 -15.21 -10.00
CA ALA A 398 -0.92 -15.26 -11.10
C ALA A 398 0.53 -15.15 -10.63
N LEU A 399 0.81 -14.26 -9.67
CA LEU A 399 2.13 -14.09 -9.07
C LEU A 399 2.61 -15.35 -8.34
N LEU A 400 1.77 -15.92 -7.47
CA LEU A 400 2.09 -17.12 -6.68
C LEU A 400 2.23 -18.36 -7.59
N ALA A 401 1.33 -18.53 -8.56
CA ALA A 401 1.44 -19.62 -9.54
C ALA A 401 2.72 -19.49 -10.38
N LEU A 402 3.03 -18.28 -10.87
CA LEU A 402 4.26 -18.01 -11.60
C LEU A 402 5.51 -18.28 -10.74
N LEU A 403 5.48 -17.91 -9.47
CA LEU A 403 6.54 -18.20 -8.51
C LEU A 403 6.79 -19.70 -8.43
N LEU A 404 5.75 -20.49 -8.17
CA LEU A 404 5.86 -21.95 -8.04
C LEU A 404 6.36 -22.61 -9.33
N VAL A 405 5.81 -22.22 -10.50
CA VAL A 405 6.23 -22.74 -11.80
C VAL A 405 7.70 -22.43 -12.08
N GLN A 406 8.13 -21.19 -11.84
CA GLN A 406 9.54 -20.82 -12.04
C GLN A 406 10.47 -21.53 -11.06
N GLN A 407 10.06 -21.67 -9.80
CA GLN A 407 10.82 -22.42 -8.80
C GLN A 407 10.99 -23.88 -9.19
N TRP A 408 9.94 -24.52 -9.70
CA TRP A 408 10.01 -25.90 -10.17
C TRP A 408 10.92 -26.07 -11.41
N ARG A 409 10.89 -25.11 -12.34
CA ARG A 409 11.72 -25.15 -13.57
C ARG A 409 13.19 -24.82 -13.33
N SER A 410 13.51 -24.00 -12.33
CA SER A 410 14.88 -23.56 -12.04
C SER A 410 15.73 -24.65 -11.35
N LYS A 411 16.71 -25.21 -12.07
CA LYS A 411 17.64 -26.23 -11.53
C LYS A 411 18.87 -25.65 -10.82
N GLY A 412 19.13 -24.34 -10.91
CA GLY A 412 20.27 -23.68 -10.26
C GLY A 412 20.06 -22.19 -9.93
N GLU A 413 19.33 -21.45 -10.77
CA GLU A 413 19.08 -20.00 -10.59
C GLU A 413 17.77 -19.66 -9.87
N TRP A 414 17.46 -20.39 -8.80
CA TRP A 414 16.18 -20.23 -8.10
C TRP A 414 15.96 -18.79 -7.58
N LEU A 415 17.02 -18.12 -7.14
CA LEU A 415 16.95 -16.76 -6.61
C LEU A 415 16.65 -15.72 -7.70
N ALA A 416 17.35 -15.81 -8.84
CA ALA A 416 17.11 -14.92 -9.97
C ALA A 416 15.68 -15.09 -10.51
N ALA A 417 15.14 -16.31 -10.47
CA ALA A 417 13.75 -16.59 -10.80
C ALA A 417 12.74 -15.94 -9.82
N LEU A 418 13.02 -15.94 -8.51
CA LEU A 418 12.22 -15.21 -7.53
C LEU A 418 12.25 -13.70 -7.78
N GLN A 419 13.45 -13.13 -7.95
CA GLN A 419 13.65 -11.70 -8.24
C GLN A 419 12.86 -11.27 -9.48
N ARG A 420 12.95 -12.04 -10.57
CA ARG A 420 12.17 -11.81 -11.81
C ARG A 420 10.67 -11.85 -11.55
N THR A 421 10.21 -12.79 -10.74
CA THR A 421 8.78 -12.98 -10.44
C THR A 421 8.22 -11.80 -9.64
N PHE A 422 8.89 -11.40 -8.55
CA PHE A 422 8.48 -10.23 -7.78
C PHE A 422 8.59 -8.93 -8.58
N GLY A 423 9.61 -8.79 -9.43
CA GLY A 423 9.75 -7.66 -10.34
C GLY A 423 8.61 -7.55 -11.37
N ARG A 424 8.02 -8.67 -11.80
CA ARG A 424 6.80 -8.68 -12.64
C ARG A 424 5.56 -8.37 -11.81
N GLY A 425 5.46 -8.92 -10.60
CA GLY A 425 4.38 -8.63 -9.66
C GLY A 425 4.26 -7.13 -9.37
N MET A 426 5.38 -6.46 -9.07
CA MET A 426 5.46 -5.01 -8.88
C MET A 426 4.81 -4.22 -10.03
N VAL A 427 5.13 -4.58 -11.28
CA VAL A 427 4.54 -3.93 -12.45
C VAL A 427 3.05 -4.23 -12.56
N ALA A 428 2.61 -5.46 -12.31
CA ALA A 428 1.19 -5.83 -12.33
C ALA A 428 0.37 -5.03 -11.31
N TYR A 429 0.85 -4.86 -10.07
CA TYR A 429 0.20 -4.01 -9.08
C TYR A 429 0.13 -2.55 -9.51
N ALA A 430 1.20 -2.01 -10.09
CA ALA A 430 1.22 -0.63 -10.59
C ALA A 430 0.20 -0.42 -11.73
N LEU A 431 0.16 -1.33 -12.70
CA LEU A 431 -0.78 -1.25 -13.82
C LEU A 431 -2.23 -1.39 -13.35
N TRP A 432 -2.50 -2.32 -12.43
CA TRP A 432 -3.84 -2.47 -11.85
C TRP A 432 -4.27 -1.24 -11.07
N THR A 433 -3.33 -0.61 -10.37
CA THR A 433 -3.60 0.64 -9.66
C THR A 433 -4.05 1.74 -10.60
N VAL A 434 -3.33 1.92 -11.71
CA VAL A 434 -3.70 2.88 -12.75
C VAL A 434 -5.06 2.52 -13.36
N ALA A 435 -5.30 1.24 -13.66
CA ALA A 435 -6.58 0.78 -14.20
C ALA A 435 -7.74 1.08 -13.25
N ILE A 436 -7.58 0.86 -11.95
CA ILE A 436 -8.63 1.11 -10.97
C ILE A 436 -8.95 2.59 -10.81
N ILE A 437 -7.90 3.43 -10.75
CA ILE A 437 -8.07 4.88 -10.72
C ILE A 437 -8.82 5.34 -11.97
N LEU A 438 -8.40 4.92 -13.16
CA LEU A 438 -8.94 5.44 -14.41
C LEU A 438 -10.30 4.86 -14.78
N LEU A 439 -10.51 3.55 -14.64
CA LEU A 439 -11.65 2.85 -15.25
C LEU A 439 -12.90 2.78 -14.36
N LEU A 440 -12.76 2.68 -13.03
CA LEU A 440 -13.91 2.54 -12.14
C LEU A 440 -14.95 3.66 -12.28
N PRO A 441 -14.57 4.96 -12.38
CA PRO A 441 -15.56 6.02 -12.53
C PRO A 441 -16.48 5.87 -13.73
N TRP A 442 -15.97 5.29 -14.82
CA TRP A 442 -16.73 5.09 -16.05
C TRP A 442 -17.62 3.86 -15.98
N GLY A 443 -17.16 2.79 -15.31
CA GLY A 443 -17.95 1.58 -15.13
C GLY A 443 -19.17 1.74 -14.21
N PHE A 444 -19.16 2.75 -13.32
CA PHE A 444 -20.22 2.98 -12.32
C PHE A 444 -20.85 4.39 -12.42
N ARG A 445 -20.83 4.98 -13.61
CA ARG A 445 -21.45 6.29 -13.87
C ARG A 445 -22.98 6.18 -13.82
N LEU A 446 -23.65 7.14 -13.17
CA LEU A 446 -25.10 7.31 -13.31
C LEU A 446 -25.42 8.28 -14.46
N ASP A 447 -26.49 7.99 -15.20
CA ASP A 447 -27.06 8.94 -16.13
C ASP A 447 -27.90 9.98 -15.36
N GLN A 448 -27.35 11.18 -15.19
CA GLN A 448 -28.00 12.25 -14.43
C GLN A 448 -29.25 12.81 -15.12
N GLY A 449 -29.37 12.64 -16.45
CA GLY A 449 -30.49 13.18 -17.22
C GLY A 449 -31.84 12.62 -16.74
N ASN A 450 -31.92 11.31 -16.54
CA ASN A 450 -33.14 10.63 -16.12
C ASN A 450 -33.49 10.85 -14.64
N ILE A 451 -32.51 11.25 -13.81
CA ILE A 451 -32.72 11.48 -12.38
C ILE A 451 -33.40 12.83 -12.12
N THR A 452 -32.98 13.89 -12.82
CA THR A 452 -33.53 15.24 -12.60
C THR A 452 -35.02 15.37 -12.89
N ALA A 453 -35.57 14.49 -13.73
CA ALA A 453 -36.99 14.43 -14.07
C ALA A 453 -37.85 13.73 -12.99
N LEU A 454 -37.23 13.03 -12.03
CA LEU A 454 -37.95 12.30 -10.99
C LEU A 454 -38.38 13.22 -9.83
N PRO A 455 -39.41 12.84 -9.05
CA PRO A 455 -39.76 13.56 -7.83
C PRO A 455 -38.59 13.59 -6.82
N PRO A 456 -38.42 14.66 -6.00
CA PRO A 456 -37.28 14.81 -5.11
C PRO A 456 -37.04 13.64 -4.13
N SER A 457 -38.11 13.02 -3.61
CA SER A 457 -38.02 11.85 -2.74
C SER A 457 -37.41 10.64 -3.47
N ILE A 458 -37.77 10.45 -4.74
CA ILE A 458 -37.28 9.38 -5.61
C ILE A 458 -35.85 9.66 -6.02
N GLN A 459 -35.50 10.92 -6.33
CA GLN A 459 -34.11 11.32 -6.57
C GLN A 459 -33.22 10.95 -5.38
N ARG A 460 -33.68 11.21 -4.16
CA ARG A 460 -32.96 10.80 -2.95
C ARG A 460 -32.75 9.28 -2.91
N LEU A 461 -33.78 8.49 -3.21
CA LEU A 461 -33.66 7.03 -3.25
C LEU A 461 -32.64 6.57 -4.31
N VAL A 462 -32.71 7.12 -5.53
CA VAL A 462 -31.77 6.81 -6.63
C VAL A 462 -30.33 7.10 -6.27
N VAL A 463 -30.10 8.22 -5.58
CA VAL A 463 -28.77 8.69 -5.28
C VAL A 463 -28.20 8.06 -3.99
N THR A 464 -29.06 7.66 -3.05
CA THR A 464 -28.62 7.10 -1.75
C THR A 464 -28.60 5.58 -1.70
N GLN A 465 -29.35 4.89 -2.56
CA GLN A 465 -29.44 3.43 -2.59
C GLN A 465 -28.95 2.88 -3.94
N PRO A 466 -28.27 1.72 -3.96
CA PRO A 466 -27.91 1.04 -5.21
C PRO A 466 -29.16 0.48 -5.92
N ALA A 467 -29.16 0.44 -7.26
CA ALA A 467 -30.21 -0.18 -8.10
C ALA A 467 -30.10 -1.71 -8.17
N PRO A 468 -31.20 -2.50 -8.31
CA PRO A 468 -32.58 -2.08 -8.53
C PRO A 468 -33.24 -1.36 -7.35
N LEU A 469 -34.13 -0.44 -7.70
CA LEU A 469 -34.98 0.33 -6.80
C LEU A 469 -36.42 -0.09 -7.00
N LEU A 470 -36.99 -0.78 -6.01
CA LEU A 470 -38.36 -1.24 -6.06
C LEU A 470 -39.22 -0.26 -5.27
N LEU A 471 -40.28 0.24 -5.88
CA LEU A 471 -41.14 1.29 -5.35
C LEU A 471 -42.54 0.72 -5.12
N LYS A 472 -43.09 1.03 -3.95
CA LYS A 472 -44.47 0.66 -3.59
C LYS A 472 -45.16 1.84 -2.90
N CYS A 473 -46.44 2.06 -3.18
CA CYS A 473 -47.23 3.00 -2.38
C CYS A 473 -47.91 2.30 -1.20
N ARG A 474 -48.06 3.01 -0.08
CA ARG A 474 -48.75 2.51 1.11
C ARG A 474 -50.24 2.27 0.83
N GLY A 475 -50.73 1.08 1.20
CA GLY A 475 -52.15 0.71 1.05
C GLY A 475 -52.53 0.21 -0.35
N ARG A 476 -51.55 -0.02 -1.23
CA ARG A 476 -51.73 -0.58 -2.58
C ARG A 476 -50.79 -1.76 -2.74
N ASP A 477 -51.24 -2.80 -3.43
CA ASP A 477 -50.46 -4.02 -3.64
C ASP A 477 -49.37 -3.94 -4.70
N PRO A 478 -49.56 -3.25 -5.85
CA PRO A 478 -48.59 -3.24 -6.95
C PRO A 478 -47.19 -2.75 -6.56
N ILE A 479 -46.17 -3.45 -7.07
CA ILE A 479 -44.76 -3.10 -6.92
C ILE A 479 -44.22 -2.71 -8.29
N TYR A 480 -43.39 -1.66 -8.31
CA TYR A 480 -42.80 -1.15 -9.55
C TYR A 480 -41.28 -1.14 -9.43
N LEU A 481 -40.59 -1.64 -10.45
CA LEU A 481 -39.16 -1.40 -10.62
C LEU A 481 -38.96 0.00 -11.22
N LEU A 482 -38.11 0.81 -10.59
CA LEU A 482 -37.60 2.04 -11.21
C LEU A 482 -36.41 1.67 -12.10
N ASP A 483 -36.59 1.84 -13.40
CA ASP A 483 -35.62 1.48 -14.44
C ASP A 483 -35.53 2.62 -15.46
N ASP A 484 -34.35 3.19 -15.62
CA ASP A 484 -34.06 4.31 -16.53
C ASP A 484 -35.06 5.49 -16.46
N GLY A 485 -35.43 5.89 -15.25
CA GLY A 485 -36.40 6.98 -15.01
C GLY A 485 -37.86 6.61 -15.27
N ARG A 486 -38.17 5.34 -15.55
CA ARG A 486 -39.52 4.82 -15.76
C ARG A 486 -39.91 3.82 -14.68
N LYS A 487 -41.20 3.77 -14.34
CA LYS A 487 -41.75 2.73 -13.47
C LYS A 487 -42.23 1.54 -14.30
N ARG A 488 -41.76 0.34 -13.98
CA ARG A 488 -42.13 -0.92 -14.63
C ARG A 488 -42.88 -1.77 -13.62
N TRP A 489 -44.16 -2.04 -13.86
CA TRP A 489 -44.95 -2.85 -12.94
C TRP A 489 -44.49 -4.30 -12.95
N ILE A 490 -44.39 -4.90 -11.76
CA ILE A 490 -44.12 -6.32 -11.57
C ILE A 490 -45.45 -7.02 -11.33
N GLU A 491 -45.84 -7.92 -12.22
CA GLU A 491 -47.18 -8.52 -12.29
C GLU A 491 -47.62 -9.13 -10.96
N ASP A 492 -46.78 -10.00 -10.40
CA ASP A 492 -47.07 -10.75 -9.18
C ASP A 492 -45.81 -11.08 -8.37
N ILE A 493 -46.02 -11.70 -7.20
CA ILE A 493 -44.93 -12.10 -6.29
C ILE A 493 -44.08 -13.21 -6.91
N ALA A 494 -44.67 -14.11 -7.70
CA ALA A 494 -43.91 -15.17 -8.37
C ALA A 494 -42.89 -14.58 -9.35
N THR A 495 -43.27 -13.55 -10.10
CA THR A 495 -42.40 -12.79 -10.99
C THR A 495 -41.35 -12.01 -10.20
N PHE A 496 -41.75 -11.37 -9.10
CA PHE A 496 -40.82 -10.68 -8.20
C PHE A 496 -39.68 -11.60 -7.72
N GLU A 497 -40.04 -12.79 -7.22
CA GLU A 497 -39.08 -13.79 -6.74
C GLU A 497 -38.27 -14.41 -7.88
N ALA A 498 -38.89 -14.66 -9.05
CA ALA A 498 -38.21 -15.19 -10.23
C ALA A 498 -37.16 -14.22 -10.80
N GLN A 499 -37.36 -12.90 -10.65
CA GLN A 499 -36.37 -11.88 -10.99
C GLN A 499 -35.26 -11.74 -9.94
N GLY A 500 -35.32 -12.50 -8.84
CA GLY A 500 -34.35 -12.44 -7.74
C GLY A 500 -34.47 -11.16 -6.90
N TYR A 501 -35.61 -10.48 -6.93
CA TYR A 501 -35.82 -9.30 -6.10
C TYR A 501 -36.09 -9.69 -4.64
N GLU A 502 -35.64 -8.85 -3.72
CA GLU A 502 -35.83 -9.05 -2.30
C GLU A 502 -36.73 -7.97 -1.69
N TRP A 503 -37.57 -8.35 -0.74
CA TRP A 503 -38.47 -7.42 -0.05
C TRP A 503 -37.74 -6.28 0.67
N ARG A 504 -36.48 -6.49 1.08
CA ARG A 504 -35.64 -5.44 1.69
C ARG A 504 -35.31 -4.29 0.74
N ASP A 505 -35.40 -4.52 -0.57
CA ASP A 505 -35.11 -3.53 -1.61
C ASP A 505 -36.36 -2.70 -1.98
N VAL A 506 -37.53 -3.01 -1.40
CA VAL A 506 -38.79 -2.30 -1.63
C VAL A 506 -38.87 -1.04 -0.75
N SER A 507 -38.78 0.12 -1.40
CA SER A 507 -38.96 1.43 -0.79
C SER A 507 -40.40 1.90 -0.88
N LEU A 508 -40.95 2.34 0.25
CA LEU A 508 -42.28 2.96 0.32
C LEU A 508 -42.21 4.44 -0.08
N VAL A 509 -43.07 4.85 -1.02
CA VAL A 509 -43.14 6.21 -1.55
C VAL A 509 -44.58 6.73 -1.58
N ALA A 510 -44.77 8.04 -1.74
CA ALA A 510 -46.11 8.60 -1.86
C ALA A 510 -46.74 8.23 -3.21
N CYS A 511 -48.03 7.87 -3.24
CA CYS A 511 -48.71 7.45 -4.47
C CYS A 511 -48.69 8.56 -5.53
N ALA A 512 -48.73 9.83 -5.11
CA ALA A 512 -48.64 10.98 -6.02
C ALA A 512 -47.28 11.05 -6.74
N GLU A 513 -46.19 10.78 -6.02
CA GLU A 513 -44.84 10.77 -6.57
C GLU A 513 -44.66 9.59 -7.52
N LEU A 514 -45.16 8.40 -7.14
CA LEU A 514 -45.11 7.22 -7.98
C LEU A 514 -45.96 7.38 -9.26
N ARG A 515 -47.09 8.11 -9.19
CA ARG A 515 -47.89 8.47 -10.37
C ARG A 515 -47.16 9.41 -11.33
N ALA A 516 -46.34 10.33 -10.80
CA ALA A 516 -45.58 11.28 -11.62
C ALA A 516 -44.47 10.64 -12.47
N ILE A 517 -44.04 9.41 -12.15
CA ILE A 517 -43.03 8.68 -12.93
C ILE A 517 -43.68 8.08 -14.19
N PRO A 518 -43.11 8.29 -15.41
CA PRO A 518 -43.59 7.67 -16.63
C PRO A 518 -43.60 6.14 -16.55
N SER A 519 -44.63 5.50 -17.10
CA SER A 519 -44.70 4.03 -17.16
C SER A 519 -43.80 3.46 -18.26
N GLY A 520 -43.04 2.41 -17.94
CA GLY A 520 -42.29 1.59 -18.88
C GLY A 520 -43.01 0.28 -19.20
N ILE A 521 -42.33 -0.63 -19.90
CA ILE A 521 -42.85 -1.97 -20.20
C ILE A 521 -42.95 -2.77 -18.88
N PRO A 522 -44.07 -3.44 -18.58
CA PRO A 522 -44.20 -4.22 -17.36
C PRO A 522 -43.29 -5.47 -17.36
N ILE A 523 -43.28 -6.19 -16.25
CA ILE A 523 -42.49 -7.40 -16.03
C ILE A 523 -43.45 -8.50 -15.57
N PRO A 524 -43.68 -9.53 -16.40
CA PRO A 524 -43.20 -9.72 -17.78
C PRO A 524 -43.84 -8.74 -18.79
N ALA A 525 -43.33 -8.68 -20.02
CA ALA A 525 -43.73 -7.65 -21.01
C ALA A 525 -45.17 -7.81 -21.53
N ASP A 526 -45.73 -9.01 -21.38
CA ASP A 526 -47.11 -9.40 -21.71
C ASP A 526 -48.06 -9.28 -20.51
N ALA A 527 -47.56 -8.87 -19.34
CA ALA A 527 -48.42 -8.48 -18.24
C ALA A 527 -49.33 -7.34 -18.72
N GLY A 528 -50.62 -7.44 -18.37
CA GLY A 528 -51.68 -6.59 -18.90
C GLY A 528 -51.57 -5.10 -18.55
N PRO A 529 -52.70 -4.36 -18.46
CA PRO A 529 -52.64 -2.93 -18.20
C PRO A 529 -51.97 -2.64 -16.85
N ILE A 530 -51.03 -1.69 -16.87
CA ILE A 530 -50.28 -1.29 -15.67
C ILE A 530 -51.25 -0.68 -14.65
N PRO A 531 -51.39 -1.25 -13.44
CA PRO A 531 -52.27 -0.72 -12.41
C PRO A 531 -51.85 0.69 -12.00
N GLU A 532 -52.80 1.51 -11.53
CA GLU A 532 -52.44 2.82 -10.99
C GLU A 532 -52.00 2.73 -9.52
N PRO A 533 -50.84 3.33 -9.18
CA PRO A 533 -50.27 3.27 -7.83
C PRO A 533 -51.03 4.07 -6.77
#